data_AF-B7PJQ1-F1
#
_entry.id   AF-B7PJQ1-F1
#
_cell.length_a   1.000
_cell.length_b   1.000
_cell.length_c   1.000
_cell.angle_alpha   90.00
_cell.angle_beta   90.00
_cell.angle_gamma   90.00
#
_symmetry.space_group_name_H-M   'P 1'
#
loop_
_entity.id
_entity.type
_entity.pdbx_description
1 polymer ?
#
loop_
_entity_poly.entity_id
_entity_poly.type
_entity_poly.pdbx_seq_one_letter_code
_entity_poly.pdbx_strand_id
1 'polypeptide(L)'
;MLFRSAALPAAAVARVSSEPGPGSRDELRRLVSETDLLLASEVDVDVGFVCKKCQLVFPAEALVAAHQRAACFATGKPPNVGADFKPFLRLVQRAWECRRCRDRLPTAREFKFHCDTERHCGKNPKAAENQAGNNN
;
A
#
# COMPACT_ATOMS: atom_id res chain seq x y z
N MET A 1 11.27 -25.06 -17.12
CA MET A 1 11.37 -23.59 -17.08
C MET A 1 12.29 -23.21 -15.93
N LEU A 2 13.50 -22.76 -16.25
CA LEU A 2 14.55 -22.39 -15.29
C LEU A 2 14.30 -20.95 -14.83
N PHE A 3 13.84 -20.74 -13.59
CA PHE A 3 13.88 -19.43 -12.96
C PHE A 3 15.10 -19.36 -12.05
N ARG A 4 16.08 -18.56 -12.49
CA ARG A 4 17.37 -18.35 -11.82
C ARG A 4 17.14 -17.77 -10.43
N SER A 5 17.70 -18.43 -9.42
CA SER A 5 17.82 -17.91 -8.06
C SER A 5 18.67 -16.64 -8.06
N ALA A 6 18.07 -15.53 -7.65
CA ALA A 6 18.81 -14.35 -7.22
C ALA A 6 18.83 -14.35 -5.69
N ALA A 7 20.03 -14.36 -5.12
CA ALA A 7 20.24 -14.15 -3.69
C ALA A 7 19.86 -12.69 -3.37
N LEU A 8 18.88 -12.47 -2.50
CA LEU A 8 18.55 -11.12 -2.03
C LEU A 8 19.27 -10.81 -0.71
N PRO A 9 19.83 -9.59 -0.57
CA PRO A 9 20.53 -9.16 0.63
C PRO A 9 19.58 -8.88 1.81
N ALA A 10 20.16 -8.77 3.00
CA ALA A 10 19.52 -8.67 4.30
C ALA A 10 18.72 -7.37 4.50
N ALA A 11 17.48 -7.34 4.00
CA ALA A 11 16.31 -6.58 4.49
C ALA A 11 15.16 -6.79 3.48
N ALA A 12 14.80 -8.05 3.21
CA ALA A 12 13.90 -8.37 2.11
C ALA A 12 12.44 -8.03 2.46
N VAL A 13 12.02 -6.81 2.10
CA VAL A 13 10.63 -6.51 1.83
C VAL A 13 10.40 -6.89 0.37
N ALA A 14 9.55 -7.88 0.12
CA ALA A 14 9.24 -8.30 -1.24
C ALA A 14 8.15 -7.37 -1.79
N ARG A 15 8.50 -6.57 -2.80
CA ARG A 15 7.51 -5.72 -3.48
C ARG A 15 6.79 -6.60 -4.51
N VAL A 16 5.46 -6.67 -4.42
CA VAL A 16 4.66 -7.37 -5.44
C VAL A 16 4.70 -6.53 -6.73
N SER A 17 5.42 -7.02 -7.74
CA SER A 17 5.71 -6.27 -8.97
C SER A 17 4.61 -6.31 -10.03
N SER A 18 3.40 -6.76 -9.68
CA SER A 18 2.34 -7.04 -10.67
C SER A 18 1.27 -5.95 -10.81
N GLU A 19 1.17 -5.01 -9.85
CA GLU A 19 0.17 -3.95 -9.89
C GLU A 19 0.83 -2.59 -10.17
N PRO A 20 0.22 -1.73 -10.99
CA PRO A 20 0.72 -0.37 -11.17
C PRO A 20 0.69 0.31 -9.81
N GLY A 21 1.88 0.65 -9.30
CA GLY A 21 2.00 1.40 -8.06
C GLY A 21 1.32 2.77 -8.14
N PRO A 22 1.48 3.62 -7.11
CA PRO A 22 0.77 4.88 -6.99
C PRO A 22 1.07 5.90 -8.10
N GLY A 23 2.02 5.59 -8.99
CA GLY A 23 2.58 6.53 -9.95
C GLY A 23 3.71 7.34 -9.31
N SER A 24 4.25 8.28 -10.07
CA SER A 24 5.20 9.25 -9.54
C SER A 24 4.48 10.46 -8.95
N ARG A 25 5.16 11.21 -8.07
CA ARG A 25 4.64 12.49 -7.58
C ARG A 25 4.34 13.49 -8.70
N ASP A 26 5.11 13.45 -9.79
CA ASP A 26 4.86 14.27 -10.98
C ASP A 26 3.58 13.88 -11.71
N GLU A 27 3.23 12.60 -11.76
CA GLU A 27 1.96 12.13 -12.30
C GLU A 27 0.79 12.63 -11.46
N LEU A 28 0.88 12.49 -10.14
CA LEU A 28 -0.14 13.00 -9.23
C LEU A 28 -0.32 14.52 -9.38
N ARG A 29 0.79 15.27 -9.47
CA ARG A 29 0.79 16.73 -9.67
C ARG A 29 0.01 17.16 -10.92
N ARG A 30 -0.03 16.35 -11.97
CA ARG A 30 -0.80 16.66 -13.20
C ARG A 30 -2.29 16.40 -13.06
N LEU A 31 -2.71 15.66 -12.03
CA LEU A 31 -4.08 15.19 -11.84
C LEU A 31 -4.86 15.96 -10.78
N VAL A 32 -4.17 16.50 -9.76
CA VAL A 32 -4.79 17.15 -8.59
C VAL A 32 -4.34 18.60 -8.44
N SER A 33 -5.06 19.37 -7.62
CA SER A 33 -4.70 20.75 -7.30
C SER A 33 -3.39 20.81 -6.50
N GLU A 34 -2.73 21.97 -6.50
CA GLU A 34 -1.51 22.18 -5.70
C GLU A 34 -1.77 22.00 -4.19
N THR A 35 -2.94 22.42 -3.72
CA THR A 35 -3.37 22.24 -2.33
C THR A 35 -3.51 20.76 -1.97
N ASP A 36 -4.12 19.96 -2.85
CA ASP A 36 -4.30 18.52 -2.63
C ASP A 36 -2.98 17.76 -2.70
N LEU A 37 -2.08 18.18 -3.59
CA LEU A 37 -0.73 17.61 -3.70
C LEU A 37 0.10 17.82 -2.43
N LEU A 38 -0.11 18.93 -1.72
CA LEU A 38 0.50 19.16 -0.41
C LEU A 38 -0.06 18.19 0.64
N LEU A 39 -1.30 17.74 0.52
CA LEU A 39 -1.89 16.77 1.43
C LEU A 39 -1.49 15.32 1.12
N ALA A 40 -0.97 15.06 -0.08
CA ALA A 40 -0.53 13.73 -0.50
C ALA A 40 0.86 13.35 0.08
N SER A 41 0.94 12.17 0.69
CA SER A 41 2.18 11.52 1.16
C SER A 41 2.32 10.12 0.57
N GLU A 42 3.54 9.67 0.28
CA GLU A 42 3.79 8.29 -0.20
C GLU A 42 4.02 7.39 1.01
N VAL A 43 3.22 6.33 1.14
CA VAL A 43 3.29 5.38 2.24
C VAL A 43 3.39 3.94 1.74
N ASP A 44 4.04 3.08 2.52
CA ASP A 44 4.06 1.64 2.26
C ASP A 44 2.95 0.95 3.06
N VAL A 45 2.11 0.17 2.38
CA VAL A 45 0.98 -0.55 2.95
C VAL A 45 1.28 -2.05 2.90
N ASP A 46 1.17 -2.73 4.04
CA ASP A 46 1.28 -4.19 4.08
C ASP A 46 0.08 -4.81 3.36
N VAL A 47 0.34 -5.58 2.31
CA VAL A 47 -0.67 -6.28 1.51
C VAL A 47 -0.60 -7.80 1.68
N GLY A 48 0.42 -8.30 2.36
CA GLY A 48 0.53 -9.72 2.68
C GLY A 48 1.84 -10.11 3.34
N PHE A 49 1.92 -11.38 3.74
CA PHE A 49 3.07 -11.93 4.44
C PHE A 49 3.40 -13.30 3.86
N VAL A 50 4.65 -13.52 3.44
CA VAL A 50 5.07 -14.76 2.80
C VAL A 50 5.90 -15.59 3.76
N CYS A 51 5.54 -16.84 4.00
CA CYS A 51 6.40 -17.75 4.76
C CYS A 51 7.63 -18.11 3.92
N LYS A 52 8.85 -17.82 4.41
CA LYS A 52 10.09 -18.08 3.65
C LYS A 52 10.33 -19.57 3.39
N LYS A 53 9.77 -20.46 4.22
CA LYS A 53 9.98 -21.91 4.12
C LYS A 53 9.15 -22.57 3.03
N CYS A 54 7.86 -22.25 2.96
CA CYS A 54 6.92 -22.89 2.04
C CYS A 54 6.40 -21.95 0.94
N GLN A 55 6.77 -20.67 0.99
CA GLN A 55 6.35 -19.62 0.03
C GLN A 55 4.83 -19.35 -0.01
N LEU A 56 4.07 -19.80 0.99
CA LEU A 56 2.65 -19.46 1.13
C LEU A 56 2.45 -18.02 1.58
N VAL A 57 1.43 -17.37 1.02
CA VAL A 57 1.04 -15.98 1.31
C VAL A 57 -0.13 -15.95 2.30
N PHE A 58 -0.04 -15.08 3.29
CA PHE A 58 -1.02 -14.87 4.33
C PHE A 58 -1.44 -13.39 4.37
N PRO A 59 -2.72 -13.07 4.65
CA PRO A 59 -3.18 -11.69 4.69
C PRO A 59 -2.77 -10.94 5.97
N ALA A 60 -2.28 -11.64 7.00
CA ALA A 60 -1.89 -11.06 8.27
C ALA A 60 -0.65 -11.71 8.87
N GLU A 61 0.13 -10.93 9.62
CA GLU A 61 1.35 -11.39 10.30
C GLU A 61 1.06 -12.54 11.28
N ALA A 62 -0.04 -12.43 12.04
CA ALA A 62 -0.43 -13.45 13.01
C ALA A 62 -0.68 -14.83 12.37
N LEU A 63 -1.18 -14.85 11.13
CA LEU A 63 -1.51 -16.09 10.42
C LEU A 63 -0.25 -16.77 9.88
N VAL A 64 0.70 -16.02 9.31
CA VAL A 64 1.98 -16.61 8.91
C VAL A 64 2.76 -17.12 10.12
N ALA A 65 2.70 -16.39 11.25
CA ALA A 65 3.33 -16.81 12.50
C ALA A 65 2.70 -18.08 13.08
N ALA A 66 1.37 -18.19 13.04
CA ALA A 66 0.66 -19.41 13.44
C ALA A 66 1.02 -20.59 12.54
N HIS A 67 1.02 -20.39 11.22
CA HIS A 67 1.42 -21.40 10.23
C HIS A 67 2.87 -21.89 10.46
N GLN A 68 3.78 -20.96 10.74
CA GLN A 68 5.18 -21.28 11.03
C GLN A 68 5.31 -22.20 12.24
N ARG A 69 4.63 -21.89 13.34
CA ARG A 69 4.67 -22.71 14.56
C ARG A 69 3.99 -24.06 14.38
N ALA A 70 2.81 -24.08 13.76
CA ALA A 70 1.96 -25.26 13.71
C ALA A 70 2.31 -26.25 12.59
N ALA A 71 2.87 -25.78 11.47
CA ALA A 71 3.09 -26.60 10.29
C ALA A 71 4.54 -26.53 9.80
N CYS A 72 5.04 -25.33 9.52
CA CYS A 72 6.32 -25.18 8.83
C CYS A 72 7.53 -25.57 9.69
N PHE A 73 7.49 -25.31 11.00
CA PHE A 73 8.54 -25.62 11.96
C PHE A 73 8.05 -26.53 13.09
N ALA A 74 7.02 -27.35 12.84
CA ALA A 74 6.42 -28.22 13.84
C ALA A 74 7.42 -29.25 14.42
N THR A 75 8.43 -29.66 13.64
CA THR A 75 9.40 -30.72 13.98
C THR A 75 10.84 -30.23 14.13
N GLY A 76 11.09 -28.91 14.15
CA GLY A 76 12.46 -28.38 14.27
C GLY A 76 12.51 -26.86 14.47
N LYS A 77 13.57 -26.36 15.10
CA LYS A 77 13.76 -24.91 15.29
C LYS A 77 13.85 -24.18 13.93
N PRO A 78 13.36 -22.94 13.82
CA PRO A 78 13.56 -22.14 12.63
C PRO A 78 15.06 -21.96 12.34
N PRO A 79 15.49 -22.02 11.07
CA PRO A 79 16.90 -21.92 10.70
C PRO A 79 17.46 -20.55 11.10
N ASN A 80 18.51 -20.55 11.93
CA ASN A 80 19.28 -19.39 12.40
C ASN A 80 18.48 -18.32 13.16
N VAL A 81 18.24 -18.59 14.45
CA VAL A 81 17.72 -17.62 15.42
C VAL A 81 18.86 -16.68 15.85
N GLY A 82 19.23 -15.75 14.98
CA GLY A 82 19.62 -14.42 15.47
C GLY A 82 18.34 -13.71 15.92
N ALA A 83 18.42 -12.86 16.95
CA ALA A 83 17.25 -12.18 17.52
C ALA A 83 16.41 -11.39 16.47
N ASP A 84 16.99 -11.10 15.31
CA ASP A 84 16.40 -10.30 14.24
C ASP A 84 15.87 -11.11 13.03
N PHE A 85 15.97 -12.45 13.02
CA PHE A 85 15.52 -13.24 11.87
C PHE A 85 13.99 -13.41 11.87
N LYS A 86 13.29 -12.62 11.04
CA LYS A 86 11.88 -12.87 10.72
C LYS A 86 11.75 -14.00 9.69
N PRO A 87 11.09 -15.13 10.01
CA PRO A 87 10.95 -16.28 9.11
C PRO A 87 9.91 -16.06 7.99
N PHE A 88 9.37 -14.84 7.87
CA PHE A 88 8.47 -14.41 6.82
C PHE A 88 8.99 -13.14 6.13
N LEU A 89 8.50 -12.88 4.92
CA LEU A 89 8.68 -11.64 4.18
C LEU A 89 7.40 -10.82 4.29
N ARG A 90 7.53 -9.50 4.39
CA ARG A 90 6.40 -8.57 4.25
C ARG A 90 6.25 -8.19 2.79
N LEU A 91 5.03 -8.30 2.28
CA LEU A 91 4.62 -7.75 0.99
C LEU A 91 4.08 -6.36 1.26
N VAL A 92 4.76 -5.36 0.70
CA VAL A 92 4.29 -3.97 0.77
C VAL A 92 3.97 -3.45 -0.61
N GLN A 93 2.92 -2.64 -0.67
CA GLN A 93 2.53 -1.86 -1.82
C GLN A 93 2.64 -0.38 -1.47
N ARG A 94 3.23 0.40 -2.37
CA ARG A 94 3.25 1.86 -2.21
C ARG A 94 1.85 2.40 -2.46
N ALA A 95 1.45 3.42 -1.72
CA ALA A 95 0.16 4.09 -1.89
C ALA A 95 0.31 5.59 -1.61
N TRP A 96 -0.66 6.38 -2.05
CA TRP A 96 -0.85 7.76 -1.61
C TRP A 96 -1.69 7.79 -0.34
N GLU A 97 -1.21 8.45 0.70
CA GLU A 97 -1.98 8.79 1.89
C GLU A 97 -2.41 10.25 1.82
N CYS A 98 -3.71 10.52 1.98
CA CYS A 98 -4.20 11.87 2.18
C CYS A 98 -4.04 12.25 3.66
N ARG A 99 -3.16 13.19 3.98
CA ARG A 99 -2.91 13.61 5.38
C ARG A 99 -4.15 14.18 6.07
N ARG A 100 -5.10 14.72 5.30
CA ARG A 100 -6.36 15.26 5.82
C ARG A 100 -7.34 14.16 6.21
N CYS A 101 -7.53 13.18 5.33
CA CYS A 101 -8.56 12.14 5.46
C CYS A 101 -8.03 10.84 6.08
N ARG A 102 -6.72 10.66 6.09
CA ARG A 102 -6.00 9.42 6.45
C ARG A 102 -6.39 8.20 5.60
N ASP A 103 -6.95 8.45 4.41
CA ASP A 103 -7.23 7.40 3.44
C ASP A 103 -5.95 7.03 2.68
N ARG A 104 -5.84 5.76 2.31
CA ARG A 104 -4.72 5.21 1.52
C ARG A 104 -5.23 4.75 0.17
N LEU A 105 -4.69 5.33 -0.89
CA LEU A 105 -5.14 5.19 -2.26
C LEU A 105 -4.01 4.57 -3.08
N PRO A 106 -4.21 3.39 -3.70
CA PRO A 106 -3.16 2.67 -4.40
C PRO A 106 -2.70 3.35 -5.70
N THR A 107 -3.50 4.25 -6.29
CA THR A 107 -3.16 4.95 -7.55
C THR A 107 -3.37 6.46 -7.49
N ALA A 108 -2.66 7.21 -8.34
CA ALA A 108 -2.84 8.66 -8.46
C ALA A 108 -4.25 9.06 -8.93
N ARG A 109 -4.90 8.23 -9.77
CA ARG A 109 -6.28 8.45 -10.22
C ARG A 109 -7.29 8.30 -9.08
N GLU A 110 -7.10 7.29 -8.23
CA GLU A 110 -7.94 7.12 -7.04
C GLU A 110 -7.73 8.24 -6.04
N PHE A 111 -6.50 8.75 -5.89
CA PHE A 111 -6.25 9.94 -5.09
C PHE A 111 -6.96 11.17 -5.65
N LYS A 112 -6.95 11.37 -6.98
CA LYS A 112 -7.73 12.45 -7.61
C LYS A 112 -9.23 12.30 -7.31
N PHE A 113 -9.78 11.11 -7.53
CA PHE A 113 -11.19 10.86 -7.24
C PHE A 113 -11.52 11.11 -5.76
N HIS A 114 -10.62 10.73 -4.85
CA HIS A 114 -10.71 11.04 -3.45
C HIS A 114 -10.79 12.56 -3.18
N CYS A 115 -9.99 13.36 -3.87
CA CYS A 115 -10.02 14.82 -3.74
C CYS A 115 -11.38 15.43 -4.12
N ASP A 116 -12.08 14.82 -5.08
CA ASP A 116 -13.39 15.27 -5.53
C ASP A 116 -14.53 14.89 -4.55
N THR A 117 -14.25 14.03 -3.55
CA THR A 117 -15.27 13.63 -2.56
C THR A 117 -15.57 14.72 -1.55
N GLU A 118 -16.82 14.76 -1.05
CA GLU A 118 -17.26 15.72 -0.01
C GLU A 118 -16.43 15.60 1.27
N ARG A 119 -16.01 14.38 1.61
CA ARG A 119 -15.16 14.10 2.78
C ARG A 119 -13.82 14.82 2.70
N HIS A 120 -13.26 14.99 1.49
CA HIS A 120 -12.00 15.71 1.27
C HIS A 120 -12.22 17.20 1.06
N CYS A 121 -13.16 17.57 0.17
CA CYS A 121 -13.44 18.96 -0.19
C CYS A 121 -14.00 19.81 0.97
N GLY A 122 -14.52 19.18 2.03
CA GLY A 122 -15.13 19.90 3.16
C GLY A 122 -16.32 20.79 2.73
N LYS A 123 -16.84 20.58 1.52
CA LYS A 123 -17.98 21.32 1.00
C LYS A 123 -19.20 20.86 1.78
N ASN A 124 -19.74 21.77 2.59
CA ASN A 124 -21.15 21.72 2.95
C ASN A 124 -21.94 21.70 1.63
N PRO A 125 -22.99 20.87 1.45
CA PRO A 125 -23.70 20.69 0.17
C PRO A 125 -24.50 21.93 -0.33
N LYS A 126 -24.08 23.16 0.01
CA LYS A 126 -24.75 24.43 -0.34
C LYS A 126 -23.91 25.36 -1.23
N ALA A 127 -23.08 24.82 -2.11
CA ALA A 127 -22.32 25.62 -3.09
C ALA A 127 -22.41 25.08 -4.52
N ALA A 128 -23.54 24.46 -4.88
CA ALA A 128 -23.82 23.99 -6.25
C ALA A 128 -25.00 24.72 -6.92
N GLU A 129 -25.50 25.82 -6.33
CA GLU A 129 -26.58 26.62 -6.92
C GLU A 129 -26.26 28.11 -6.78
N ASN A 130 -25.42 28.62 -7.68
CA ASN A 130 -25.37 30.04 -8.04
C ASN A 130 -24.52 30.22 -9.31
N GLN A 131 -24.96 29.56 -10.39
CA GLN A 131 -24.47 29.79 -11.76
C GLN A 131 -25.57 29.36 -12.77
N ALA A 132 -26.79 29.81 -12.54
CA ALA A 132 -27.88 29.76 -13.52
C ALA A 132 -28.88 30.88 -13.19
N GLY A 133 -28.70 32.07 -13.76
CA GLY A 133 -29.60 33.19 -13.50
C GLY A 133 -29.05 34.56 -13.83
N ASN A 134 -28.34 34.71 -14.95
CA ASN A 134 -28.21 36.01 -15.60
C ASN A 134 -28.38 35.77 -17.10
N ASN A 135 -29.58 36.05 -17.61
CA ASN A 135 -29.80 36.69 -18.90
C ASN A 135 -31.29 36.88 -19.17
N ASN A 136 -31.63 38.17 -19.27
CA ASN A 136 -32.79 38.80 -19.91
C ASN A 136 -34.08 38.92 -19.11
#